data_AF-A0A354U681-F1
#
_entry.id   AF-A0A354U681-F1
#
_cell.length_a   1.000
_cell.length_b   1.000
_cell.length_c   1.000
_cell.angle_alpha   90.00
_cell.angle_beta   90.00
_cell.angle_gamma   90.00
#
_symmetry.space_group_name_H-M   'P 1'
#
loop_
_entity.id
_entity.type
_entity.pdbx_description
1 polymer ?
#
loop_
_entity_poly.entity_id
_entity_poly.type
_entity_poly.pdbx_seq_one_letter_code
_entity_poly.pdbx_strand_id
1 'polypeptide(L)' 'MLSTHYNPVSAQDYIPRQLLEQIQLQRLQRIVAHEYNNVEFYRKRMDEKGVKPSDIHSLADISKLP' A
#
# COMPACT_ATOMS: atom_id res chain seq x y z
N MET A 1 -21.56 24.97 23.31
CA MET A 1 -20.29 24.97 22.54
C MET A 1 -19.84 23.53 22.39
N LEU A 2 -19.89 22.96 21.19
CA LEU A 2 -19.44 21.59 20.95
C LEU A 2 -17.90 21.59 21.01
N SER A 3 -17.36 21.09 22.11
CA SER A 3 -15.94 20.79 22.25
C SER A 3 -15.63 19.61 21.35
N THR A 4 -15.18 19.86 20.11
CA THR A 4 -14.67 18.83 19.22
C THR A 4 -13.39 18.28 19.85
N HIS A 5 -13.48 17.18 20.59
CA HIS A 5 -12.32 16.42 21.04
C HIS A 5 -11.64 15.84 19.79
N TYR A 6 -10.66 16.56 19.25
CA TYR A 6 -9.76 16.04 18.23
C TYR A 6 -8.95 14.91 18.87
N ASN A 7 -9.32 13.67 18.57
CA ASN A 7 -8.50 12.51 18.88
C ASN A 7 -7.52 12.31 17.72
N PRO A 8 -6.20 12.48 17.92
CA PRO A 8 -5.22 12.31 16.84
C PRO A 8 -5.23 10.90 16.24
N VAL A 9 -5.74 9.90 16.96
CA VAL A 9 -5.95 8.54 16.43
C VAL A 9 -7.02 8.53 15.33
N SER A 10 -8.06 9.34 15.47
CA SER A 10 -9.16 9.43 14.50
C SER A 10 -8.84 10.33 13.30
N ALA A 11 -7.67 10.96 13.26
CA ALA A 11 -7.28 11.81 12.13
C ALA A 11 -7.33 11.03 10.79
N GLN A 12 -7.03 9.72 10.82
CA GLN A 12 -7.13 8.84 9.65
C GLN A 12 -8.58 8.60 9.20
N ASP A 13 -9.55 8.63 10.13
CA ASP A 13 -10.97 8.43 9.86
C ASP A 13 -11.57 9.59 9.03
N TYR A 14 -10.91 10.76 9.02
CA TYR A 14 -11.35 11.95 8.30
C TYR A 14 -10.47 12.31 7.10
N ILE A 15 -9.55 11.44 6.69
CA ILE A 15 -8.73 11.68 5.50
C ILE A 15 -9.60 11.66 4.24
N PRO A 16 -9.51 12.66 3.35
CA PRO A 16 -10.18 12.62 2.06
C PRO A 16 -9.79 11.35 1.29
N ARG A 17 -10.76 10.68 0.67
CA ARG A 17 -10.55 9.40 -0.03
C ARG A 17 -9.34 9.40 -0.96
N GLN A 18 -9.16 10.44 -1.76
CA GLN A 18 -8.02 10.57 -2.68
C GLN A 18 -6.67 10.56 -1.96
N LEU A 19 -6.56 11.24 -0.82
CA LEU A 19 -5.35 11.26 -0.02
C LEU A 19 -5.11 9.91 0.66
N LEU A 20 -6.18 9.25 1.13
CA LEU A 20 -6.08 7.91 1.70
C LEU A 20 -5.55 6.91 0.66
N GLU A 21 -6.07 6.96 -0.57
CA GLU A 21 -5.65 6.08 -1.67
C GLU A 21 -4.18 6.32 -2.05
N GLN A 22 -3.72 7.57 -2.06
CA GLN A 22 -2.30 7.90 -2.29
C GLN A 22 -1.39 7.31 -1.20
N ILE A 23 -1.77 7.46 0.07
CA ILE A 23 -1.01 6.90 1.21
C ILE A 23 -0.98 5.36 1.12
N GLN A 24 -2.12 4.75 0.81
CA GLN A 24 -2.21 3.30 0.63
C GLN A 24 -1.32 2.81 -0.51
N LEU A 25 -1.32 3.51 -1.66
CA LEU A 25 -0.50 3.15 -2.81
C LEU A 25 0.99 3.25 -2.47
N GLN A 26 1.42 4.34 -1.84
CA GLN A 26 2.81 4.52 -1.41
C GLN A 26 3.25 3.39 -0.46
N ARG A 27 2.39 3.00 0.49
CA ARG A 27 2.66 1.90 1.43
C ARG A 27 2.71 0.56 0.71
N LEU A 28 1.80 0.31 -0.21
CA LEU A 28 1.77 -0.91 -1.02
C LEU A 28 3.08 -1.06 -1.80
N GLN A 29 3.48 -0.03 -2.55
CA GLN A 29 4.74 -0.03 -3.31
C GLN A 29 5.96 -0.30 -2.42
N ARG A 30 6.01 0.33 -1.23
CA ARG A 30 7.09 0.12 -0.26
C ARG A 30 7.16 -1.33 0.24
N ILE A 31 6.02 -1.91 0.62
CA ILE A 31 5.96 -3.28 1.14
C ILE A 31 6.32 -4.27 0.03
N VAL A 32 5.73 -4.12 -1.17
CA VAL A 32 6.03 -5.01 -2.30
C VAL A 32 7.52 -4.98 -2.64
N ALA A 33 8.14 -3.80 -2.70
CA ALA A 33 9.58 -3.68 -2.93
C ALA A 33 10.41 -4.32 -1.80
N HIS A 34 10.00 -4.13 -0.53
CA HIS A 34 10.69 -4.73 0.61
C HIS A 34 10.62 -6.26 0.57
N GLU A 35 9.45 -6.84 0.37
CA GLU A 35 9.24 -8.29 0.31
C GLU A 35 9.99 -8.90 -0.88
N TYR A 36 9.91 -8.27 -2.06
CA TYR A 36 10.63 -8.74 -3.24
C TYR A 36 12.15 -8.74 -3.05
N ASN A 37 12.70 -7.74 -2.38
CA ASN A 37 14.15 -7.62 -2.20
C ASN A 37 14.67 -8.53 -1.07
N ASN A 38 13.92 -8.68 0.01
CA ASN A 38 14.42 -9.29 1.25
C ASN A 38 13.91 -10.71 1.50
N VAL A 39 12.82 -11.14 0.86
CA VAL A 39 12.19 -12.43 1.12
C VAL A 39 12.17 -13.27 -0.16
N GLU A 40 13.00 -14.31 -0.18
CA GLU A 40 13.18 -15.19 -1.35
C GLU A 40 11.85 -15.82 -1.82
N PHE A 41 10.98 -16.18 -0.88
CA PHE A 41 9.66 -16.76 -1.17
C PHE A 41 8.79 -15.84 -2.03
N TYR A 42 8.67 -14.55 -1.68
CA TYR A 42 7.88 -13.59 -2.46
C TYR A 42 8.56 -13.25 -3.78
N ARG A 43 9.88 -13.09 -3.78
CA ARG A 43 10.66 -12.87 -5.01
C ARG A 43 10.38 -13.94 -6.05
N LYS A 44 10.50 -15.22 -5.67
CA LYS A 44 10.27 -16.36 -6.57
C LYS A 44 8.87 -16.35 -7.16
N ARG A 45 7.83 -16.20 -6.33
CA ARG A 45 6.44 -16.21 -6.81
C ARG A 45 6.09 -15.02 -7.71
N MET A 46 6.64 -13.84 -7.41
CA MET A 46 6.49 -12.67 -8.26
C MET A 46 7.21 -12.86 -9.61
N ASP A 47 8.42 -13.43 -9.60
CA ASP A 47 9.18 -13.75 -10.82
C ASP A 47 8.47 -14.80 -11.68
N GLU A 48 7.88 -15.83 -11.08
CA GLU A 48 7.08 -16.86 -11.76
C GLU A 48 5.83 -16.26 -12.45
N LYS A 49 5.20 -15.25 -11.83
CA LYS A 49 4.09 -14.48 -12.44
C LYS A 49 4.56 -13.38 -13.40
N GLY A 50 5.87 -13.15 -13.54
CA GLY A 50 6.42 -12.07 -14.36
C GLY A 50 6.14 -10.66 -13.83
N VAL A 51 5.90 -10.52 -12.52
CA VAL A 51 5.56 -9.24 -11.87
C VAL A 51 6.76 -8.69 -11.12
N LYS A 52 7.05 -7.40 -11.28
CA LYS A 52 8.08 -6.66 -10.56
C LYS A 52 7.45 -5.58 -9.66
N PRO A 53 8.15 -5.12 -8.61
CA PRO A 53 7.65 -4.01 -7.79
C PRO A 53 7.33 -2.74 -8.58
N SER A 54 8.02 -2.50 -9.70
CA SER A 54 7.78 -1.38 -10.61
C SER A 54 6.41 -1.41 -11.29
N ASP A 55 5.73 -2.55 -11.32
CA ASP A 55 4.48 -2.75 -12.07
C ASP A 55 3.23 -2.35 -11.26
N ILE A 56 3.45 -1.86 -10.03
CA ILE A 56 2.41 -1.40 -9.09
C ILE A 56 2.23 0.11 -9.28
N HIS A 57 1.26 0.51 -10.09
CA HIS A 57 0.95 1.91 -10.40
C HIS A 57 -0.35 2.39 -9.75
N SER A 58 -1.17 1.47 -9.26
CA SER A 58 -2.47 1.72 -8.64
C SER A 58 -2.79 0.68 -7.58
N LEU A 59 -3.79 0.96 -6.72
CA LEU A 59 -4.24 -0.02 -5.73
C LEU A 59 -4.84 -1.29 -6.37
N ALA A 60 -5.40 -1.18 -7.58
CA ALA A 60 -5.96 -2.32 -8.32
C ALA A 60 -4.88 -3.36 -8.71
N ASP A 61 -3.62 -2.92 -8.81
CA ASP A 61 -2.49 -3.79 -9.15
C ASP A 61 -2.14 -4.79 -8.05
N ILE A 62 -2.75 -4.70 -6.87
CA ILE A 62 -2.66 -5.74 -5.84
C ILE A 62 -3.09 -7.11 -6.37
N SER A 63 -3.99 -7.14 -7.34
CA SER A 63 -4.46 -8.37 -8.02
C SER A 63 -3.36 -9.07 -8.85
N LYS A 64 -2.28 -8.37 -9.19
CA LYS A 64 -1.12 -8.94 -9.90
C LYS A 64 -0.23 -9.75 -8.96
N LEU A 65 -0.25 -9.46 -7.67
CA LEU A 65 0.62 -10.10 -6.68
C LEU A 65 0.29 -11.61 -6.53
N PRO A 66 1.27 -12.42 -6.09
CA PRO A 66 1.10 -13.86 -5.93
C PRO A 66 0.00 -14.27 -4.96
#